data_AF-A0A9X3IU84-F1
#
_entry.id   AF-A0A9X3IU84-F1
#
_cell.length_a   1.000
_cell.length_b   1.000
_cell.length_c   1.000
_cell.angle_alpha   90.00
_cell.angle_beta   90.00
_cell.angle_gamma   90.00
#
_symmetry.space_group_name_H-M   'P 1'
#
loop_
_entity.id
_entity.type
_entity.pdbx_description
1 polymer ?
#
loop_
_entity_poly.entity_id
_entity_poly.type
_entity_poly.pdbx_seq_one_letter_code
_entity_poly.pdbx_strand_id
1 'polypeptide(L)'
;MTDAGPALAALVAAGGDAAAIVAILNDHRSAFDRLIGLVFTSVSDDAVEAEVPVTPQLLQPYGLVHGGVYATIVESLASSGAALSAMRRGQSTVGLETRPPSCRAREAARCALAPRR
;
A
#
# COMPACT_ATOMS: atom_id res chain seq x y z
N MET A 1 -2.33 -7.34 -7.59
CA MET A 1 -1.81 -8.29 -6.59
C MET A 1 -1.67 -9.64 -7.26
N THR A 2 -0.45 -10.09 -7.56
CA THR A 2 -0.21 -11.42 -8.18
C THR A 2 -0.38 -12.48 -7.09
N ASP A 3 -1.35 -13.38 -7.26
CA ASP A 3 -1.74 -14.59 -6.49
C ASP A 3 -1.20 -14.79 -5.05
N ALA A 4 -1.16 -13.73 -4.23
CA ALA A 4 -0.81 -13.79 -2.82
C ALA A 4 -1.97 -14.24 -1.93
N GLY A 5 -3.18 -14.26 -2.50
CA GLY A 5 -4.44 -14.37 -1.78
C GLY A 5 -4.48 -15.55 -0.80
N PRO A 6 -4.11 -16.78 -1.22
CA PRO A 6 -4.14 -17.94 -0.34
C PRO A 6 -3.13 -17.86 0.81
N ALA A 7 -1.89 -17.46 0.52
CA ALA A 7 -0.81 -17.38 1.50
C ALA A 7 -1.08 -16.28 2.55
N LEU A 8 -1.54 -15.12 2.09
CA LEU A 8 -1.88 -14.01 2.98
C LEU A 8 -3.11 -14.34 3.82
N ALA A 9 -4.15 -14.95 3.25
CA ALA A 9 -5.34 -15.35 3.99
C ALA A 9 -5.03 -16.40 5.08
N ALA A 10 -4.18 -17.38 4.78
CA ALA A 10 -3.74 -18.39 5.75
C ALA A 10 -2.95 -17.75 6.91
N LEU A 11 -2.02 -16.84 6.60
CA LEU A 11 -1.23 -16.15 7.62
C LEU A 11 -2.10 -15.26 8.51
N VAL A 12 -3.03 -14.51 7.91
CA VAL A 12 -3.96 -13.63 8.62
C VAL A 12 -4.91 -14.44 9.51
N ALA A 13 -5.41 -15.59 9.04
CA ALA A 13 -6.25 -16.49 9.84
C ALA A 13 -5.48 -17.13 11.02
N ALA A 14 -4.17 -17.35 10.87
CA ALA A 14 -3.31 -17.89 11.91
C ALA A 14 -2.85 -16.85 12.95
N GLY A 15 -3.25 -15.58 12.83
CA GLY A 15 -2.76 -14.51 13.70
C GLY A 15 -1.29 -14.18 13.47
N GLY A 16 -0.81 -14.31 12.23
CA GLY A 16 0.58 -14.06 11.86
C GLY A 16 1.07 -12.68 12.27
N ASP A 17 2.36 -12.59 12.60
CA ASP A 17 2.94 -11.33 13.05
C ASP A 17 2.99 -10.29 11.92
N ALA A 18 3.03 -9.01 12.31
CA ALA A 18 3.03 -7.89 11.38
C ALA A 18 4.22 -7.90 10.41
N ALA A 19 5.38 -8.41 10.82
CA ALA A 19 6.58 -8.47 9.98
C ALA A 19 6.42 -9.50 8.85
N ALA A 20 5.83 -10.66 9.14
CA ALA A 20 5.52 -11.68 8.15
C ALA A 20 4.49 -11.18 7.13
N ILE A 21 3.47 -10.44 7.58
CA ILE A 21 2.49 -9.81 6.69
C ILE A 21 3.18 -8.79 5.77
N VAL A 22 4.03 -7.92 6.32
CA VAL A 22 4.81 -6.93 5.54
C VAL A 22 5.71 -7.62 4.51
N ALA A 23 6.35 -8.73 4.86
CA ALA A 23 7.18 -9.50 3.93
C ALA A 23 6.36 -10.02 2.75
N ILE A 24 5.20 -10.64 3.00
CA ILE A 24 4.30 -11.11 1.93
C ILE A 24 3.82 -9.94 1.06
N LEU A 25 3.41 -8.82 1.67
CA LEU A 25 2.98 -7.64 0.90
C LEU A 25 4.09 -7.14 -0.03
N ASN A 26 5.34 -7.11 0.45
CA ASN A 26 6.49 -6.68 -0.34
C ASN A 26 6.87 -7.66 -1.45
N ASP A 27 6.77 -8.97 -1.22
CA ASP A 27 7.03 -9.99 -2.23
C ASP A 27 5.99 -9.98 -3.36
N HIS A 28 4.73 -9.67 -3.02
CA HIS A 28 3.59 -9.71 -3.94
C HIS A 28 3.13 -8.35 -4.48
N ARG A 29 3.97 -7.32 -4.36
CA ARG A 29 3.77 -6.00 -5.00
C ARG A 29 3.40 -6.13 -6.48
N SER A 30 2.63 -5.18 -7.01
CA SER A 30 2.39 -5.15 -8.46
C SER A 30 3.66 -4.78 -9.23
N ALA A 31 3.67 -4.98 -10.55
CA ALA A 31 4.77 -4.50 -11.40
C ALA A 31 4.96 -2.98 -11.28
N PHE A 32 3.84 -2.24 -11.14
CA PHE A 32 3.87 -0.79 -11.02
C PHE A 32 4.38 -0.31 -9.66
N ASP A 33 3.99 -0.98 -8.56
CA ASP A 33 4.54 -0.69 -7.22
C ASP A 33 6.07 -0.88 -7.20
N ARG A 34 6.56 -1.96 -7.83
CA ARG A 34 8.01 -2.19 -7.97
C ARG A 34 8.68 -1.12 -8.84
N LEU A 35 8.03 -0.70 -9.92
CA LEU A 35 8.56 0.32 -10.84
C LEU A 35 8.81 1.65 -10.13
N ILE A 36 7.88 2.07 -9.26
CA ILE A 36 8.04 3.32 -8.49
C ILE A 36 8.86 3.14 -7.22
N GLY A 37 9.21 1.90 -6.84
CA GLY A 37 10.00 1.60 -5.64
C GLY A 37 9.20 1.60 -4.34
N LEU A 38 7.88 1.40 -4.39
CA LEU A 38 7.01 1.36 -3.20
C LEU A 38 7.39 0.19 -2.29
N VAL A 39 7.63 0.45 -1.01
CA VAL A 39 7.93 -0.57 0.01
C VAL A 39 6.99 -0.41 1.18
N PHE A 40 6.27 -1.47 1.57
CA PHE A 40 5.49 -1.51 2.79
C PHE A 40 6.42 -1.56 4.00
N THR A 41 6.16 -0.72 5.00
CA THR A 41 7.02 -0.57 6.19
C THR A 41 6.36 -1.08 7.46
N SER A 42 5.04 -0.95 7.58
CA SER A 42 4.30 -1.48 8.71
C SER A 42 2.85 -1.77 8.36
N VAL A 43 2.27 -2.67 9.15
CA VAL A 43 0.86 -3.03 9.08
C VAL A 43 0.35 -3.26 10.51
N SER A 44 -0.84 -2.75 10.79
CA SER A 44 -1.58 -2.98 12.02
C SER A 44 -3.08 -3.05 11.71
N ASP A 45 -3.89 -3.26 12.74
CA ASP A 45 -5.34 -3.20 12.58
C ASP A 45 -5.86 -1.80 12.27
N ASP A 46 -5.10 -0.77 12.65
CA ASP A 46 -5.46 0.64 12.51
C ASP A 46 -4.77 1.33 11.32
N ALA A 47 -3.65 0.79 10.81
CA ALA A 47 -2.94 1.46 9.72
C ALA A 47 -2.10 0.53 8.84
N VAL A 48 -1.94 0.93 7.58
CA VAL A 48 -0.92 0.39 6.66
C VAL A 48 -0.01 1.54 6.23
N GLU A 49 1.30 1.32 6.25
CA GLU A 49 2.31 2.32 5.88
C GLU A 49 3.23 1.82 4.78
N ALA A 50 3.62 2.74 3.91
CA ALA A 50 4.60 2.49 2.85
C ALA A 50 5.40 3.74 2.50
N GLU A 51 6.54 3.51 1.87
CA GLU A 51 7.46 4.52 1.39
C GLU A 51 7.78 4.35 -0.09
N VAL A 52 7.97 5.47 -0.78
CA VAL A 52 8.52 5.51 -2.14
C VAL A 52 9.74 6.43 -2.16
N PRO A 53 10.91 5.97 -2.62
CA PRO A 53 12.09 6.83 -2.78
C PRO A 53 11.83 7.83 -3.90
N VAL A 54 12.05 9.13 -3.63
CA VAL A 54 11.86 10.17 -4.63
C VAL A 54 13.06 10.18 -5.58
N THR A 55 12.81 9.88 -6.84
CA THR A 55 13.81 9.92 -7.92
C THR A 55 13.40 10.93 -8.99
N PRO A 56 14.33 11.42 -9.84
CA PRO A 56 14.01 12.37 -10.91
C PRO A 56 12.90 11.91 -11.86
N GLN A 57 12.76 10.59 -12.07
CA GLN A 57 11.73 9.99 -12.92
C GLN A 57 10.31 10.12 -12.33
N LEU A 58 10.19 10.38 -11.03
CA LEU A 58 8.93 10.54 -10.31
C LEU A 58 8.53 12.01 -10.16
N LEU A 59 9.31 12.94 -10.71
CA LEU A 59 9.01 14.36 -10.64
C LEU A 59 8.15 14.81 -11.83
N GLN A 60 7.24 15.72 -11.57
CA GLN A 60 6.54 16.49 -12.60
C GLN A 60 7.45 17.62 -13.14
N PRO A 61 7.11 18.28 -14.26
CA PRO A 61 7.95 19.30 -14.89
C PRO A 61 8.41 20.46 -14.00
N TYR A 62 7.71 20.72 -12.89
CA TYR A 62 8.04 21.73 -11.89
C TYR A 62 9.01 21.26 -10.79
N GLY A 63 9.60 20.07 -10.92
CA GLY A 63 10.54 19.51 -9.93
C GLY A 63 9.89 18.98 -8.66
N LEU A 64 8.55 18.87 -8.62
CA LEU A 64 7.79 18.32 -7.50
C LEU A 64 7.44 16.86 -7.76
N VAL A 65 7.18 16.06 -6.73
CA VAL A 65 6.69 14.68 -6.91
C VAL A 65 5.38 14.70 -7.72
N HIS A 66 5.28 13.82 -8.72
CA HIS A 66 4.09 13.71 -9.55
C HIS A 66 2.90 13.23 -8.71
N GLY A 67 1.74 13.88 -8.84
CA GLY A 67 0.55 13.56 -8.03
C GLY A 67 0.11 12.11 -8.14
N GLY A 68 0.34 11.49 -9.30
CA GLY A 68 0.11 10.06 -9.53
C GLY A 68 0.89 9.14 -8.58
N VAL A 69 2.08 9.53 -8.10
CA VAL A 69 2.86 8.73 -7.14
C VAL A 69 2.11 8.63 -5.81
N TYR A 70 1.58 9.75 -5.31
CA TYR A 70 0.77 9.74 -4.09
C TYR A 70 -0.53 8.96 -4.28
N ALA A 71 -1.17 9.09 -5.46
CA ALA A 71 -2.36 8.31 -5.80
C ALA A 71 -2.08 6.80 -5.75
N THR A 72 -0.94 6.37 -6.31
CA THR A 72 -0.52 4.97 -6.28
C THR A 72 -0.24 4.48 -4.88
N ILE A 73 0.47 5.26 -4.06
CA ILE A 73 0.71 4.87 -2.67
C ILE A 73 -0.62 4.68 -1.93
N VAL A 74 -1.56 5.61 -2.07
CA VAL A 74 -2.87 5.52 -1.41
C VAL A 74 -3.66 4.31 -1.91
N GLU A 75 -3.70 4.06 -3.22
CA GLU A 75 -4.36 2.90 -3.82
C GLU A 75 -3.79 1.58 -3.27
N SER A 76 -2.47 1.44 -3.25
CA SER A 76 -1.80 0.23 -2.80
C SER A 76 -2.04 -0.02 -1.30
N LEU A 77 -1.95 1.02 -0.47
CA LEU A 77 -2.25 0.93 0.97
C LEU A 77 -3.72 0.59 1.23
N ALA A 78 -4.66 1.24 0.54
CA ALA A 78 -6.09 1.01 0.68
C ALA A 78 -6.47 -0.41 0.27
N SER A 79 -5.97 -0.87 -0.88
CA SER A 79 -6.19 -2.23 -1.37
C SER A 79 -5.65 -3.28 -0.39
N SER A 80 -4.43 -3.10 0.12
CA SER A 80 -3.85 -4.02 1.10
C SER A 80 -4.61 -4.05 2.42
N GLY A 81 -4.94 -2.88 2.99
CA GLY A 81 -5.70 -2.79 4.24
C GLY A 81 -7.11 -3.39 4.11
N ALA A 82 -7.80 -3.11 3.00
CA ALA A 82 -9.11 -3.66 2.72
C ALA A 82 -9.05 -5.18 2.55
N ALA A 83 -8.05 -5.70 1.84
CA ALA A 83 -7.85 -7.15 1.66
C ALA A 83 -7.62 -7.85 3.00
N LEU A 84 -6.75 -7.33 3.86
CA LEU A 84 -6.50 -7.87 5.20
C LEU A 84 -7.78 -7.90 6.05
N SER A 85 -8.55 -6.81 6.02
CA SER A 85 -9.83 -6.71 6.73
C SER A 85 -10.86 -7.71 6.20
N ALA A 86 -10.96 -7.88 4.88
CA ALA A 86 -11.89 -8.82 4.25
C ALA A 86 -11.50 -10.27 4.50
N MET A 87 -10.21 -10.61 4.41
CA MET A 87 -9.69 -11.96 4.65
C MET A 87 -9.99 -12.47 6.06
N ARG A 88 -9.91 -11.60 7.08
CA ARG A 88 -10.33 -11.94 8.46
C ARG A 88 -11.79 -12.36 8.58
N ARG A 89 -12.63 -11.98 7.62
CA ARG A 89 -14.05 -12.35 7.54
C ARG A 89 -14.33 -13.44 6.51
N GLY A 90 -13.30 -14.03 5.90
CA GLY A 90 -13.44 -14.99 4.80
C GLY A 90 -14.02 -14.36 3.51
N GLN A 91 -13.82 -13.06 3.32
CA GLN A 91 -14.35 -12.28 2.20
C GLN A 91 -13.21 -11.79 1.28
N SER A 92 -13.57 -11.42 0.05
CA SER A 92 -12.72 -10.69 -0.89
C SER A 92 -13.21 -9.25 -1.07
N THR A 93 -12.32 -8.35 -1.48
CA THR A 93 -12.65 -6.96 -1.78
C THR A 93 -11.96 -6.49 -3.05
N VAL A 94 -12.51 -5.45 -3.66
CA VAL A 94 -11.95 -4.78 -4.84
C VAL A 94 -12.08 -3.28 -4.65
N GLY A 95 -11.04 -2.54 -5.00
CA GLY A 95 -11.10 -1.08 -5.05
C GLY A 95 -12.04 -0.63 -6.17
N LEU A 96 -12.94 0.31 -5.87
CA LEU A 96 -13.85 0.91 -6.85
C LEU A 96 -13.43 2.34 -7.21
N GLU A 97 -12.99 3.11 -6.21
CA GLU A 97 -12.53 4.48 -6.35
C GLU A 97 -11.48 4.77 -5.27
N THR A 98 -10.42 5.48 -5.66
CA THR A 98 -9.44 6.02 -4.72
C THR A 98 -9.27 7.50 -4.98
N ARG A 99 -9.44 8.30 -3.93
CA ARG A 99 -9.21 9.74 -3.96
C ARG A 99 -7.95 10.08 -3.16
N PRO A 100 -6.83 10.42 -3.82
CA PRO A 100 -5.66 10.88 -3.11
C PRO A 100 -5.93 12.21 -2.39
N PRO A 101 -5.36 12.43 -1.19
CA PRO A 101 -5.38 13.73 -0.56
C PRO A 101 -4.56 14.73 -1.37
N SER A 102 -4.83 16.03 -1.19
CA SER A 102 -3.96 17.09 -1.70
C SER A 102 -2.63 17.09 -0.93
N CYS A 103 -1.63 16.38 -1.45
CA CYS A 103 -0.31 16.31 -0.84
C CYS A 103 0.51 17.59 -1.13
N ARG A 104 1.19 18.12 -0.12
CA ARG A 104 2.24 19.14 -0.30
C ARG A 104 3.57 18.46 -0.64
N ALA A 105 4.39 19.12 -1.45
CA ALA A 105 5.71 18.61 -1.86
C ALA A 105 6.57 18.21 -0.64
N ARG A 106 7.10 16.99 -0.68
CA ARG A 106 8.01 16.44 0.33
C ARG A 106 9.12 15.64 -0.36
N GLU A 107 10.31 15.66 0.23
CA GLU A 107 11.52 14.95 -0.25
C GLU A 107 11.40 13.41 -0.14
N ALA A 108 10.41 12.91 0.60
CA ALA A 108 10.01 11.50 0.64
C ALA A 108 8.49 11.38 0.57
N ALA A 109 7.98 10.48 -0.28
CA ALA A 109 6.56 10.16 -0.34
C ALA A 109 6.27 9.05 0.68
N ARG A 110 5.83 9.45 1.87
CA ARG A 110 5.36 8.57 2.94
C ARG A 110 3.86 8.73 3.10
N CYS A 111 3.15 7.62 3.24
CA CYS A 111 1.73 7.65 3.53
C CYS A 111 1.40 6.56 4.55
N ALA A 112 0.56 6.93 5.51
CA ALA A 112 -0.08 6.03 6.44
C ALA A 112 -1.59 6.17 6.19
N LEU A 113 -2.26 5.04 5.95
CA LEU A 113 -3.71 5.02 5.78
C LEU A 113 -4.35 4.38 7.00
N ALA A 114 -5.19 5.15 7.71
CA ALA A 114 -6.01 4.68 8.82
C ALA A 114 -7.50 4.75 8.46
N PRO A 115 -8.35 3.83 8.98
CA PRO A 115 -9.78 3.89 8.76
C PRO A 115 -10.35 5.16 9.39
N ARG A 116 -11.26 5.83 8.67
CA ARG A 116 -12.01 6.95 9.25
C ARG A 116 -13.08 6.38 10.17
N ARG A 117 -13.07 6.78 11.44
CA ARG A 117 -14.13 6.50 12.40
C ARG A 117 -15.38 7.33 12.09
#